data_AF-A0A7X3H046-F1
#
_entry.id   AF-A0A7X3H046-F1
#
_cell.length_a   1.000
_cell.length_b   1.000
_cell.length_c   1.000
_cell.angle_alpha   90.00
_cell.angle_beta   90.00
_cell.angle_gamma   90.00
#
_symmetry.space_group_name_H-M   'P 1'
#
loop_
_entity.id
_entity.type
_entity.pdbx_description
1 polymer ?
#
loop_
_entity_poly.entity_id
_entity_poly.type
_entity_poly.pdbx_seq_one_letter_code
_entity_poly.pdbx_strand_id
1 'polypeptide(L)'
;MERFEDYIQGERVVRELRRHAPEALETLASDLEAPLSPPMERAVARSLDDKRVADFASSQVMMPAMMKTFGVSGQALADVQETLEVRCEECTVKGRCWTAMRAGADAETAREFCPNAPYFTGEQGPQQ
;
A
#
# COMPACT_ATOMS: atom_id res chain seq x y z
N MET A 1 1.42 22.06 -7.09
CA MET A 1 2.90 22.04 -7.11
C MET A 1 3.36 22.16 -5.67
N GLU A 2 4.04 21.15 -5.14
CA GLU A 2 4.54 21.15 -3.75
C GLU A 2 5.64 22.21 -3.59
N ARG A 3 5.68 22.89 -2.44
CA ARG A 3 6.81 23.79 -2.12
C ARG A 3 8.02 22.94 -1.76
N PHE A 4 9.19 23.31 -2.26
CA PHE A 4 10.44 22.57 -2.01
C PHE A 4 10.74 22.35 -0.51
N GLU A 5 10.37 23.30 0.34
CA GLU A 5 10.52 23.21 1.80
C GLU A 5 9.67 22.08 2.40
N ASP A 6 8.43 21.93 1.94
CA ASP A 6 7.51 20.88 2.39
C ASP A 6 8.07 19.49 2.02
N TYR A 7 8.56 19.37 0.77
CA TYR A 7 9.21 18.16 0.29
C TYR A 7 10.40 17.76 1.19
N ILE A 8 11.31 18.71 1.46
CA ILE A 8 12.47 18.47 2.33
C ILE A 8 12.02 18.05 3.72
N GLN A 9 11.02 18.72 4.28
CA GLN A 9 10.55 18.44 5.64
C GLN A 9 10.01 17.01 5.74
N GLY A 10 9.14 16.59 4.82
CA GLY A 10 8.59 15.23 4.80
C GLY A 10 9.69 14.17 4.67
N GLU A 11 10.62 14.37 3.73
CA GLU A 11 11.76 13.47 3.53
C GLU A 11 12.66 13.37 4.77
N ARG A 12 12.92 14.51 5.43
CA ARG A 12 13.76 14.54 6.63
C ARG A 12 13.12 13.73 7.75
N VAL A 13 11.84 13.94 8.03
CA VAL A 13 11.13 13.21 9.10
C VAL A 13 11.16 11.71 8.84
N VAL A 14 10.78 11.26 7.65
CA VAL A 14 10.77 9.83 7.32
C VAL A 14 12.18 9.23 7.31
N ARG A 15 13.20 9.99 6.89
CA ARG A 15 14.60 9.56 7.01
C ARG A 15 15.05 9.37 8.46
N GLU A 16 14.70 10.29 9.35
CA GLU A 16 15.03 10.16 10.77
C GLU A 16 14.31 8.98 11.41
N LEU A 17 13.02 8.78 11.11
CA LEU A 17 12.26 7.61 11.57
C LEU A 17 12.91 6.30 11.09
N ARG A 18 13.22 6.17 9.79
CA ARG A 18 13.92 4.98 9.26
C ARG A 18 15.21 4.66 10.01
N ARG A 19 15.95 5.69 10.42
CA ARG A 19 17.26 5.54 11.05
C ARG A 19 17.18 5.25 12.54
N HIS A 20 16.24 5.87 13.23
CA HIS A 20 16.22 5.94 14.69
C HIS A 20 15.01 5.27 15.34
N ALA A 21 13.94 5.03 14.59
CA ALA A 21 12.71 4.38 15.04
C ALA A 21 12.02 3.64 13.86
N PRO A 22 12.68 2.65 13.23
CA PRO A 22 12.12 1.93 12.10
C PRO A 22 10.77 1.25 12.41
N GLU A 23 10.58 0.78 13.64
CA GLU A 23 9.32 0.20 14.13
C GLU A 23 8.19 1.24 14.19
N ALA A 24 8.50 2.50 14.51
CA ALA A 24 7.53 3.58 14.48
C ALA A 24 7.12 3.92 13.05
N LEU A 25 8.06 3.87 12.10
CA LEU A 25 7.74 4.06 10.69
C LEU A 25 6.89 2.92 10.14
N GLU A 26 7.21 1.67 10.49
CA GLU A 26 6.40 0.52 10.11
C GLU A 26 4.98 0.65 10.66
N THR A 27 4.83 0.98 11.95
CA THR A 27 3.52 1.22 12.58
C THR A 27 2.73 2.29 11.83
N LEU A 28 3.38 3.40 11.48
CA LEU A 28 2.75 4.48 10.70
C LEU A 28 2.37 4.05 9.28
N ALA A 29 3.17 3.21 8.64
CA ALA A 29 2.88 2.69 7.30
C ALA A 29 1.74 1.65 7.33
N SER A 30 1.65 0.86 8.39
CA SER A 30 0.63 -0.18 8.56
C SER A 30 -0.74 0.35 8.98
N ASP A 31 -0.81 1.59 9.47
CA ASP A 31 -2.06 2.29 9.76
C ASP A 31 -2.47 3.21 8.60
N LEU A 32 -3.43 2.75 7.79
CA LEU A 32 -3.98 3.52 6.67
C LEU A 32 -4.83 4.72 7.11
N GLU A 33 -5.25 4.79 8.38
CA GLU A 33 -6.07 5.88 8.90
C GLU A 33 -5.26 6.90 9.71
N ALA A 34 -3.99 6.58 10.03
CA ALA A 34 -3.10 7.46 10.77
C ALA A 34 -3.06 8.87 10.16
N PRO A 35 -3.24 9.95 10.94
CA PRO A 35 -3.21 11.31 10.42
C PRO A 35 -1.78 11.68 10.03
N LEU A 36 -1.55 11.89 8.73
CA LEU A 36 -0.26 12.30 8.20
C LEU A 36 -0.37 13.66 7.51
N SER A 37 0.67 14.48 7.62
CA SER A 37 0.77 15.65 6.75
C SER A 37 1.02 15.19 5.31
N PRO A 38 0.51 15.90 4.28
CA PRO A 38 0.72 15.51 2.89
C PRO A 38 2.19 15.28 2.48
N PRO A 39 3.17 16.07 2.96
CA PRO A 39 4.58 15.81 2.64
C PRO A 39 5.12 14.53 3.29
N MET A 40 4.67 14.22 4.51
CA MET A 40 5.05 12.98 5.20
C MET A 40 4.43 11.77 4.51
N GLU A 41 3.15 11.83 4.13
CA GLU A 41 2.48 10.77 3.37
C GLU A 41 3.24 10.44 2.09
N ARG A 42 3.60 11.46 1.30
CA ARG A 42 4.42 11.28 0.09
C ARG A 42 5.78 10.62 0.36
N ALA A 43 6.45 11.00 1.44
CA ALA A 43 7.75 10.45 1.81
C ALA A 43 7.65 8.99 2.30
N VAL A 44 6.56 8.62 2.99
CA VAL A 44 6.26 7.23 3.34
C VAL A 44 5.99 6.43 2.07
N ALA A 45 5.12 6.90 1.18
CA ALA A 45 4.82 6.24 -0.09
C ALA A 45 6.10 5.95 -0.91
N ARG A 46 7.01 6.93 -1.05
CA ARG A 46 8.31 6.72 -1.70
C ARG A 46 9.20 5.72 -0.96
N SER A 47 9.12 5.67 0.36
CA SER A 47 9.87 4.67 1.15
C SER A 47 9.34 3.26 0.91
N LEU A 48 8.04 3.10 0.68
CA LEU A 48 7.43 1.81 0.31
C LEU A 48 7.84 1.36 -1.09
N ASP A 49 7.80 2.25 -2.08
CA ASP A 49 8.26 1.94 -3.45
C ASP A 49 9.73 1.51 -3.47
N ASP A 50 10.57 2.18 -2.69
CA ASP A 50 12.00 1.89 -2.59
C ASP A 50 12.34 0.73 -1.63
N LYS A 51 11.33 0.04 -1.06
CA LYS A 51 11.50 -1.06 -0.07
C LYS A 51 12.36 -0.67 1.14
N ARG A 52 12.19 0.57 1.63
CA ARG A 52 12.93 1.16 2.76
C ARG A 52 12.18 1.13 4.09
N VAL A 53 11.09 0.37 4.17
CA VAL A 53 10.38 0.03 5.42
C VAL A 53 10.48 -1.49 5.55
N ALA A 54 11.45 -1.95 6.34
CA ALA A 54 11.96 -3.32 6.25
C ALA A 54 10.90 -4.40 6.53
N ASP A 55 10.10 -4.20 7.56
CA ASP A 55 9.14 -5.19 8.05
C ASP A 55 7.69 -4.90 7.60
N PHE A 56 7.51 -4.01 6.63
CA PHE A 56 6.18 -3.68 6.12
C PHE A 56 5.60 -4.84 5.28
N ALA A 57 4.67 -5.59 5.88
CA ALA A 57 3.91 -6.65 5.23
C ALA A 57 2.75 -6.06 4.40
N SER A 58 3.03 -5.71 3.15
CA SER A 58 2.06 -5.08 2.26
C SER A 58 0.83 -5.95 2.01
N SER A 59 0.97 -7.27 1.94
CA SER A 59 -0.19 -8.16 1.78
C SER A 59 -1.14 -8.07 2.98
N GLN A 60 -0.61 -7.97 4.20
CA GLN A 60 -1.42 -7.88 5.42
C GLN A 60 -2.13 -6.53 5.58
N VAL A 61 -1.53 -5.45 5.08
CA VAL A 61 -2.07 -4.08 5.19
C VAL A 61 -2.97 -3.74 4.00
N MET A 62 -2.48 -3.97 2.78
CA MET A 62 -3.07 -3.47 1.55
C MET A 62 -4.12 -4.42 0.98
N MET A 63 -3.93 -5.74 1.03
CA MET A 63 -4.92 -6.65 0.45
C MET A 63 -6.28 -6.58 1.14
N PRO A 64 -6.39 -6.51 2.48
CA PRO A 64 -7.71 -6.37 3.12
C PRO A 64 -8.43 -5.08 2.71
N ALA A 65 -7.70 -3.96 2.62
CA ALA A 65 -8.25 -2.69 2.14
C ALA A 65 -8.73 -2.80 0.69
N MET A 66 -7.91 -3.39 -0.18
CA MET A 66 -8.27 -3.65 -1.57
C MET A 66 -9.49 -4.57 -1.70
N MET A 67 -9.54 -5.67 -0.98
CA MET A 67 -10.68 -6.60 -1.00
C MET A 67 -11.97 -5.90 -0.54
N LYS A 68 -11.90 -5.05 0.48
CA LYS A 68 -13.02 -4.20 0.90
C LYS A 68 -13.45 -3.24 -0.23
N THR A 69 -12.51 -2.57 -0.88
CA THR A 69 -12.76 -1.68 -2.02
C THR A 69 -13.45 -2.40 -3.18
N PHE A 70 -13.09 -3.66 -3.45
CA PHE A 70 -13.70 -4.48 -4.50
C PHE A 70 -14.92 -5.29 -4.04
N GLY A 71 -15.29 -5.26 -2.74
CA GLY A 71 -16.41 -6.02 -2.20
C GLY A 71 -16.21 -7.55 -2.20
N VAL A 72 -14.97 -8.02 -2.14
CA VAL A 72 -14.60 -9.44 -2.22
C VAL A 72 -14.29 -10.00 -0.83
N SER A 73 -14.76 -11.22 -0.57
CA SER A 73 -14.41 -11.94 0.67
C SER A 73 -13.14 -12.77 0.50
N GLY A 74 -12.41 -13.01 1.60
CA GLY A 74 -11.21 -13.87 1.56
C GLY A 74 -11.53 -15.30 1.10
N GLN A 75 -12.73 -15.80 1.41
CA GLN A 75 -13.16 -17.12 0.96
C GLN A 75 -13.22 -17.25 -0.56
N ALA A 76 -13.54 -16.15 -1.28
CA ALA A 76 -13.57 -16.14 -2.73
C ALA A 76 -12.17 -16.24 -3.37
N LEU A 77 -11.11 -15.99 -2.59
CA LEU A 77 -9.72 -15.99 -3.05
C LEU A 77 -8.88 -17.11 -2.43
N ALA A 78 -9.49 -18.00 -1.62
CA ALA A 78 -8.75 -18.97 -0.81
C ALA A 78 -7.75 -19.81 -1.63
N ASP A 79 -8.14 -20.24 -2.82
CA ASP A 79 -7.31 -21.10 -3.69
C ASP A 79 -6.11 -20.36 -4.31
N VAL A 80 -6.18 -19.04 -4.41
CA VAL A 80 -5.12 -18.20 -5.01
C VAL A 80 -4.44 -17.27 -4.00
N GLN A 81 -4.86 -17.32 -2.73
CA GLN A 81 -4.50 -16.34 -1.71
C GLN A 81 -2.99 -16.19 -1.57
N GLU A 82 -2.26 -17.29 -1.38
CA GLU A 82 -0.79 -17.27 -1.22
C GLU A 82 -0.10 -16.62 -2.43
N THR A 83 -0.56 -16.93 -3.64
CA THR A 83 0.01 -16.33 -4.87
C THR A 83 -0.26 -14.83 -4.94
N LEU A 84 -1.46 -14.39 -4.55
CA LEU A 84 -1.80 -12.96 -4.52
C LEU A 84 -1.02 -12.21 -3.44
N GLU A 85 -0.80 -12.83 -2.27
CA GLU A 85 -0.02 -12.27 -1.17
C GLU A 85 1.45 -12.07 -1.57
N VAL A 86 2.09 -13.08 -2.16
CA VAL A 86 3.46 -12.97 -2.70
C VAL A 86 3.54 -11.86 -3.75
N ARG A 87 2.59 -11.82 -4.69
CA ARG A 87 2.54 -10.78 -5.72
C ARG A 87 2.33 -9.38 -5.14
N CYS A 88 1.56 -9.26 -4.06
CA CYS A 88 1.39 -8.00 -3.34
C CYS A 88 2.71 -7.60 -2.67
N GLU A 89 3.40 -8.55 -2.04
CA GLU A 89 4.66 -8.33 -1.34
C GLU A 89 5.82 -7.97 -2.27
N GLU A 90 5.80 -8.41 -3.52
CA GLU A 90 6.82 -8.06 -4.49
C GLU A 90 6.47 -6.82 -5.32
N CYS A 91 5.26 -6.27 -5.15
CA CYS A 91 4.72 -5.22 -5.99
C CYS A 91 5.58 -3.95 -5.98
N THR A 92 5.84 -3.38 -7.15
CA THR A 92 6.68 -2.18 -7.34
C THR A 92 5.90 -0.87 -7.25
N VAL A 93 4.57 -0.92 -7.14
CA VAL A 93 3.70 0.26 -7.04
C VAL A 93 3.05 0.40 -5.65
N LYS A 94 3.70 -0.16 -4.62
CA LYS A 94 3.18 -0.17 -3.23
C LYS A 94 2.88 1.22 -2.71
N GLY A 95 3.72 2.22 -2.98
CA GLY A 95 3.51 3.60 -2.58
C GLY A 95 2.26 4.20 -3.21
N ARG A 96 2.03 3.97 -4.51
CA ARG A 96 0.78 4.37 -5.20
C ARG A 96 -0.44 3.69 -4.58
N CYS A 97 -0.36 2.37 -4.40
CA CYS A 97 -1.44 1.59 -3.78
C CYS A 97 -1.77 2.12 -2.38
N TRP A 98 -0.76 2.31 -1.55
CA TRP A 98 -0.86 2.79 -0.17
C TRP A 98 -1.53 4.16 -0.11
N THR A 99 -1.08 5.10 -0.95
CA THR A 99 -1.67 6.44 -1.06
C THR A 99 -3.15 6.36 -1.45
N ALA A 100 -3.48 5.52 -2.44
CA ALA A 100 -4.85 5.35 -2.92
C ALA A 100 -5.77 4.76 -1.84
N MET A 101 -5.31 3.75 -1.08
CA MET A 101 -6.12 3.16 -0.01
C MET A 101 -6.35 4.12 1.16
N ARG A 102 -5.32 4.90 1.53
CA ARG A 102 -5.47 5.99 2.53
C ARG A 102 -6.49 7.04 2.10
N ALA A 103 -6.52 7.36 0.80
CA ALA A 103 -7.46 8.31 0.22
C ALA A 103 -8.88 7.74 0.03
N GLY A 104 -9.12 6.46 0.34
CA GLY A 104 -10.40 5.81 0.11
C GLY A 104 -10.75 5.65 -1.36
N ALA A 105 -9.76 5.41 -2.22
CA ALA A 105 -9.97 5.19 -3.65
C ALA A 105 -10.94 4.02 -3.91
N ASP A 106 -11.76 4.18 -4.95
CA ASP A 106 -12.72 3.18 -5.38
C ASP A 106 -12.08 2.06 -6.22
N ALA A 107 -12.89 1.05 -6.56
CA ALA A 107 -12.46 -0.10 -7.33
C ALA A 107 -12.01 0.26 -8.76
N GLU A 108 -12.59 1.29 -9.36
CA GLU A 108 -12.21 1.74 -10.71
C GLU A 108 -10.79 2.29 -10.69
N THR A 109 -10.51 3.21 -9.78
CA THR A 109 -9.18 3.80 -9.58
C THR A 109 -8.15 2.74 -9.23
N ALA A 110 -8.51 1.80 -8.33
CA ALA A 110 -7.62 0.74 -7.89
C ALA A 110 -7.25 -0.25 -9.03
N ARG A 111 -8.17 -0.47 -9.98
CA ARG A 111 -7.95 -1.35 -11.14
C ARG A 111 -6.86 -0.82 -12.08
N GLU A 112 -6.65 0.49 -12.14
CA GLU A 112 -5.66 1.10 -13.03
C GLU A 112 -4.21 0.73 -12.70
N PHE A 113 -3.94 0.31 -11.47
CA PHE A 113 -2.57 0.04 -11.01
C PHE A 113 -2.40 -1.29 -10.30
N CYS A 114 -3.46 -1.85 -9.70
CA CYS A 114 -3.30 -3.06 -8.92
C CYS A 114 -3.18 -4.29 -9.83
N PRO A 115 -2.06 -5.02 -9.78
CA PRO A 115 -1.88 -6.22 -10.58
C PRO A 115 -2.84 -7.36 -10.16
N ASN A 116 -3.30 -7.38 -8.90
CA ASN A 116 -4.24 -8.36 -8.37
C ASN A 116 -5.71 -8.04 -8.67
N ALA A 117 -6.03 -6.85 -9.20
CA ALA A 117 -7.41 -6.44 -9.46
C ALA A 117 -8.25 -7.44 -10.28
N PRO A 118 -7.71 -8.11 -11.33
CA PRO A 118 -8.49 -9.10 -12.09
C PRO A 118 -9.01 -10.29 -11.28
N TYR A 119 -8.35 -10.62 -10.16
CA TYR A 119 -8.80 -11.67 -9.25
C TYR A 119 -9.90 -11.18 -8.31
N PHE A 120 -9.89 -9.89 -7.98
CA PHE A 120 -10.94 -9.27 -7.17
C PHE A 120 -12.22 -9.03 -7.99
N THR A 121 -12.12 -8.81 -9.29
CA THR A 121 -13.28 -8.62 -10.17
C THR A 121 -13.89 -9.93 -10.68
N GLY A 122 -13.24 -11.07 -10.43
CA GLY A 122 -13.63 -12.37 -11.00
C GLY A 122 -13.38 -12.48 -12.51
N GLU A 123 -12.63 -11.54 -13.09
CA GLU A 123 -12.24 -11.55 -14.52
C GLU A 123 -11.23 -12.67 -14.82
N GLN A 124 -10.50 -13.12 -13.80
CA GLN A 124 -9.73 -14.35 -13.82
C GLN A 124 -10.37 -15.33 -12.84
N GLY A 125 -11.36 -16.10 -13.31
CA GLY A 125 -11.86 -17.25 -12.57
C GLY A 125 -10.76 -18.30 -12.37
N PRO A 126 -10.89 -19.22 -11.39
CA PRO A 126 -9.89 -20.26 -11.18
C PRO A 126 -9.70 -21.03 -12.50
N GLN A 127 -8.45 -21.07 -12.98
CA GLN A 127 -8.08 -21.96 -14.06
C GLN A 127 -8.29 -23.38 -13.53
N GLN A 128 -9.33 -24.05 -14.06
CA GLN A 128 -9.59 -25.47 -13.84
C GLN A 128 -8.49 -26.33 -14.45
#